data_AF-A0A813K5K7-F1
#
_entry.id   AF-A0A813K5K7-F1
#
_cell.length_a   1.000
_cell.length_b   1.000
_cell.length_c   1.000
_cell.angle_alpha   90.00
_cell.angle_beta   90.00
_cell.angle_gamma   90.00
#
_symmetry.space_group_name_H-M   'P 1'
#
loop_
_entity.id
_entity.type
_entity.pdbx_description
1 polymer ?
#
loop_
_entity_poly.entity_id
_entity_poly.type
_entity_poly.pdbx_seq_one_letter_code
_entity_poly.pdbx_strand_id
1 'polypeptide(L)'
;MVLGDLGSKITASFRKLNTAPIIDDELLDEVLKEIAAALLQADVNVKFVSELRNNVKKIVLMESDASGVNKRKLIQKAVIEELTRLLSSDKKPYKLEKGKCNIIMFVGLQ
;
A
#
# COMPACT_ATOMS: atom_id res chain seq x y z
N MET A 1 3.79 0.43 19.38
CA MET A 1 4.86 0.39 18.35
C MET A 1 4.28 1.02 17.10
N VAL A 2 4.94 2.02 16.51
CA VAL A 2 4.42 2.84 15.40
C VAL A 2 3.88 1.99 14.22
N LEU A 3 4.53 0.87 13.91
CA LEU A 3 4.09 -0.05 12.84
C LEU A 3 2.83 -0.87 13.20
N GLY A 4 2.64 -1.22 14.47
CA GLY A 4 1.42 -1.89 14.93
C GLY A 4 0.21 -0.96 14.86
N ASP A 5 0.42 0.33 15.09
CA ASP A 5 -0.60 1.37 14.98
C ASP A 5 -0.97 1.62 13.51
N LEU A 6 0.00 1.60 12.59
CA LEU A 6 -0.24 1.68 11.15
C LEU A 6 -1.13 0.52 10.64
N GLY A 7 -0.77 -0.73 10.98
CA GLY A 7 -1.53 -1.90 10.58
C GLY A 7 -2.96 -1.89 11.12
N SER A 8 -3.14 -1.44 12.36
CA SER A 8 -4.44 -1.29 13.00
C SER A 8 -5.32 -0.25 12.29
N LYS A 9 -4.75 0.90 11.91
CA LYS A 9 -5.45 1.97 11.19
C LYS A 9 -5.87 1.52 9.79
N ILE A 10 -4.98 0.90 9.03
CA ILE A 10 -5.30 0.37 7.69
C ILE A 10 -6.41 -0.69 7.78
N THR A 11 -6.33 -1.58 8.77
CA THR A 11 -7.36 -2.61 8.99
C THR A 11 -8.70 -1.99 9.35
N ALA A 12 -8.71 -0.93 10.17
CA ALA A 12 -9.93 -0.20 10.53
C ALA A 12 -10.56 0.47 9.29
N SER A 13 -9.78 1.13 8.44
CA SER A 13 -10.27 1.74 7.20
C SER A 13 -10.85 0.70 6.23
N PHE A 14 -10.24 -0.48 6.10
CA PHE A 14 -10.83 -1.58 5.31
C PHE A 14 -12.10 -2.16 5.92
N ARG A 15 -12.21 -2.20 7.25
CA ARG A 15 -13.46 -2.61 7.91
C ARG A 15 -14.59 -1.63 7.61
N LYS A 16 -14.33 -0.32 7.67
CA LYS A 16 -15.31 0.72 7.29
C LYS A 16 -15.81 0.52 5.86
N LEU A 17 -14.88 0.27 4.92
CA LEU A 17 -15.21 0.02 3.52
C LEU A 17 -16.06 -1.26 3.32
N ASN A 18 -15.85 -2.29 4.15
CA ASN A 18 -16.61 -3.53 4.10
C ASN A 18 -18.01 -3.42 4.74
N THR A 19 -18.15 -2.61 5.79
CA THR A 19 -19.43 -2.40 6.48
C THR A 19 -20.34 -1.42 5.73
N ALA A 20 -19.78 -0.52 4.92
CA ALA A 20 -20.55 0.47 4.17
C ALA A 20 -21.52 -0.20 3.16
N PRO A 21 -22.81 0.16 3.17
CA PRO A 21 -23.83 -0.45 2.31
C PRO A 21 -23.64 -0.09 0.84
N ILE A 22 -23.20 1.14 0.56
CA ILE A 22 -22.94 1.69 -0.77
C ILE A 22 -21.48 2.17 -0.80
N ILE A 23 -20.79 1.91 -1.91
CA ILE A 23 -19.46 2.49 -2.16
C ILE A 23 -19.66 3.66 -3.10
N ASP A 24 -19.50 4.86 -2.56
CA ASP A 24 -19.43 6.12 -3.29
C ASP A 24 -17.98 6.61 -3.39
N ASP A 25 -17.77 7.59 -4.25
CA ASP A 25 -16.45 8.22 -4.42
C ASP A 25 -16.01 8.99 -3.17
N GLU A 26 -16.97 9.47 -2.37
CA GLU A 26 -16.71 10.17 -1.10
C GLU A 26 -16.10 9.23 -0.05
N LEU A 27 -16.67 8.03 0.15
CA LEU A 27 -16.12 7.03 1.05
C LEU A 27 -14.75 6.54 0.58
N LEU A 28 -14.54 6.40 -0.73
CA LEU A 28 -13.23 6.05 -1.28
C LEU A 28 -12.19 7.11 -0.93
N ASP A 29 -12.54 8.39 -1.06
CA ASP A 29 -11.64 9.49 -0.72
C ASP A 29 -11.37 9.59 0.79
N GLU A 30 -12.37 9.31 1.62
CA GLU A 30 -12.22 9.25 3.08
C GLU A 30 -11.25 8.12 3.48
N VAL A 31 -11.46 6.91 2.96
CA VAL A 31 -10.60 5.74 3.23
C VAL A 31 -9.16 6.00 2.78
N LEU A 32 -8.98 6.55 1.58
CA LEU A 32 -7.64 6.90 1.08
C LEU A 32 -6.97 7.99 1.93
N LYS A 33 -7.74 8.94 2.47
CA LYS A 33 -7.23 10.00 3.35
C LYS A 33 -6.79 9.43 4.71
N GLU A 34 -7.52 8.48 5.27
CA GLU A 34 -7.13 7.79 6.52
C GLU A 34 -5.85 6.99 6.34
N ILE A 35 -5.74 6.23 5.24
CA ILE A 35 -4.56 5.44 4.91
C ILE A 35 -3.35 6.38 4.68
N ALA A 36 -3.53 7.47 3.95
CA ALA A 36 -2.48 8.46 3.72
C ALA A 36 -2.02 9.12 5.03
N ALA A 37 -2.94 9.50 5.91
CA ALA A 37 -2.61 10.07 7.22
C ALA A 37 -1.82 9.07 8.09
N ALA A 38 -2.19 7.80 8.06
CA ALA A 38 -1.46 6.75 8.77
C ALA A 38 -0.04 6.55 8.20
N LEU A 39 0.13 6.58 6.87
CA LEU A 39 1.44 6.48 6.23
C LEU A 39 2.35 7.68 6.54
N LEU A 40 1.79 8.89 6.58
CA LEU A 40 2.53 10.10 6.96
C LEU A 40 2.99 10.05 8.43
N GLN A 41 2.16 9.51 9.32
CA GLN A 41 2.54 9.29 10.72
C GLN A 41 3.61 8.21 10.91
N ALA A 42 3.78 7.35 9.91
CA ALA A 42 4.82 6.31 9.88
C ALA A 42 6.10 6.78 9.17
N ASP A 43 6.29 8.09 9.00
CA ASP A 43 7.44 8.72 8.34
C ASP A 43 7.67 8.30 6.88
N VAL A 44 6.61 7.93 6.17
CA VAL A 44 6.68 7.70 4.71
C VAL A 44 6.75 9.03 3.97
N ASN A 45 7.62 9.12 2.96
CA ASN A 45 7.78 10.33 2.16
C ASN A 45 6.46 10.73 1.47
N VAL A 46 6.08 12.01 1.62
CA VAL A 46 4.86 12.61 1.06
C VAL A 46 4.70 12.35 -0.44
N LYS A 47 5.81 12.33 -1.19
CA LYS A 47 5.80 12.05 -2.65
C LYS A 47 5.20 10.67 -2.95
N PHE A 48 5.65 9.63 -2.25
CA PHE A 48 5.16 8.26 -2.42
C PHE A 48 3.70 8.13 -1.98
N VAL A 49 3.31 8.82 -0.91
CA VAL A 49 1.90 8.83 -0.45
C VAL A 49 0.99 9.49 -1.48
N SER A 50 1.41 10.59 -2.09
CA SER A 50 0.66 11.26 -3.15
C SER A 50 0.55 10.41 -4.41
N GLU A 51 1.63 9.73 -4.79
CA GLU A 51 1.62 8.80 -5.93
C GLU A 51 0.68 7.63 -5.70
N LEU A 52 0.73 7.00 -4.51
CA LEU A 52 -0.16 5.91 -4.13
C LEU A 52 -1.62 6.31 -4.27
N ARG A 53 -2.02 7.48 -3.73
CA ARG A 53 -3.40 7.97 -3.81
C ARG A 53 -3.86 8.14 -5.26
N ASN A 54 -3.01 8.73 -6.10
CA ASN A 54 -3.32 8.97 -7.51
C ASN A 54 -3.43 7.66 -8.31
N ASN A 55 -2.56 6.69 -8.03
CA ASN A 55 -2.55 5.42 -8.73
C ASN A 55 -3.76 4.55 -8.33
N VAL A 56 -4.09 4.48 -7.05
CA VAL A 56 -5.28 3.74 -6.60
C VAL A 56 -6.55 4.34 -7.21
N LYS A 57 -6.70 5.67 -7.24
CA LYS A 57 -7.84 6.32 -7.91
C LYS A 57 -7.94 5.93 -9.38
N LYS A 58 -6.82 5.98 -10.11
CA LYS A 58 -6.79 5.61 -11.54
C LYS A 58 -7.20 4.16 -11.76
N ILE A 59 -6.68 3.22 -10.97
CA ILE A 59 -7.00 1.79 -11.08
C ILE A 59 -8.49 1.57 -10.82
N VAL A 60 -9.04 2.18 -9.77
CA VAL A 60 -10.45 2.03 -9.41
C VAL A 60 -11.36 2.60 -10.50
N LEU A 61 -11.03 3.77 -11.07
CA LEU A 61 -11.78 4.38 -12.19
C LEU A 61 -11.73 3.53 -13.46
N MET A 62 -10.59 2.91 -13.77
CA MET A 62 -10.44 2.08 -14.97
C MET A 62 -11.14 0.73 -14.84
N GLU A 63 -11.11 0.12 -13.66
CA GLU A 63 -11.67 -1.20 -13.42
C GLU A 63 -13.15 -1.16 -12.95
N SER A 64 -13.69 0.01 -12.59
CA SER A 64 -15.10 0.18 -12.24
C SER A 64 -16.07 -0.02 -13.41
N ASP A 65 -15.57 0.09 -14.66
CA ASP A 65 -16.34 -0.12 -15.89
C ASP A 65 -16.46 -1.62 -16.26
N ALA A 66 -15.69 -2.49 -15.60
CA ALA A 66 -15.77 -3.93 -15.80
C ALA A 66 -17.00 -4.50 -15.05
N SER A 67 -18.10 -4.69 -15.79
CA SER A 67 -19.34 -5.30 -15.30
C SER A 67 -19.09 -6.61 -14.53
N GLY A 68 -19.48 -6.66 -13.24
CA GLY A 68 -19.50 -7.87 -12.44
C GLY A 68 -18.42 -8.00 -11.36
N VAL A 69 -17.48 -7.05 -11.26
CA VAL A 69 -16.43 -7.09 -10.23
C VAL A 69 -16.93 -6.48 -8.92
N ASN A 70 -16.68 -7.19 -7.80
CA ASN A 70 -16.97 -6.66 -6.47
C ASN A 70 -16.05 -5.46 -6.18
N LYS A 71 -16.60 -4.24 -6.29
CA LYS A 71 -15.91 -2.97 -6.08
C LYS A 71 -15.14 -2.91 -4.74
N ARG A 72 -15.63 -3.56 -3.67
CA ARG A 72 -14.94 -3.60 -2.37
C ARG A 72 -13.59 -4.31 -2.47
N LYS A 73 -13.62 -5.51 -3.07
CA LYS A 73 -12.44 -6.37 -3.22
C LYS A 73 -11.43 -5.75 -4.18
N LEU A 74 -11.93 -5.04 -5.19
CA LEU A 74 -11.12 -4.31 -6.16
C LEU A 74 -10.29 -3.21 -5.48
N ILE A 75 -10.93 -2.34 -4.71
CA ILE A 75 -10.26 -1.25 -3.98
C ILE A 75 -9.23 -1.83 -3.01
N GLN A 76 -9.61 -2.87 -2.26
CA GLN A 76 -8.69 -3.52 -1.32
C GLN A 76 -7.46 -4.10 -2.05
N LYS A 77 -7.67 -4.77 -3.19
CA LYS A 77 -6.60 -5.34 -3.99
C LYS A 77 -5.68 -4.25 -4.55
N ALA A 78 -6.24 -3.19 -5.13
CA ALA A 78 -5.49 -2.06 -5.68
C ALA A 78 -4.59 -1.40 -4.62
N VAL A 79 -5.10 -1.20 -3.40
CA VAL A 79 -4.31 -0.64 -2.29
C VAL A 79 -3.16 -1.58 -1.88
N ILE A 80 -3.42 -2.88 -1.75
CA ILE A 80 -2.38 -3.86 -1.37
C ILE A 80 -1.30 -3.97 -2.45
N GLU A 81 -1.69 -4.00 -3.72
CA GLU A 81 -0.75 -4.07 -4.85
C GLU A 81 0.12 -2.82 -4.91
N GLU A 82 -0.44 -1.63 -4.71
CA GLU A 82 0.33 -0.38 -4.71
C GLU A 82 1.26 -0.29 -3.50
N LEU A 83 0.83 -0.71 -2.31
CA LEU A 83 1.69 -0.82 -1.13
C LEU A 83 2.83 -1.82 -1.35
N THR A 84 2.53 -2.95 -1.99
CA THR A 84 3.54 -3.96 -2.34
C THR A 84 4.52 -3.39 -3.34
N ARG A 85 4.05 -2.64 -4.34
CA ARG A 85 4.88 -1.99 -5.35
C ARG A 85 5.86 -0.99 -4.75
N LEU A 86 5.44 -0.21 -3.74
CA LEU A 86 6.32 0.72 -3.03
C LEU A 86 7.45 0.01 -2.26
N LEU A 87 7.21 -1.20 -1.77
CA LEU A 87 8.18 -1.98 -0.99
C LEU A 87 9.01 -2.96 -1.83
N SER A 88 8.57 -3.23 -3.06
CA SER A 88 9.21 -4.21 -3.93
C SER A 88 10.40 -3.62 -4.66
N SER A 89 11.46 -4.42 -4.79
CA SER A 89 12.58 -4.14 -5.68
C SER A 89 12.67 -5.25 -6.73
N ASP A 90 12.92 -4.89 -7.98
CA ASP A 90 13.11 -5.85 -9.07
C ASP A 90 14.38 -6.70 -8.91
N LYS A 91 15.30 -6.28 -8.04
CA LYS A 91 16.56 -6.99 -7.81
C LYS A 91 16.37 -8.13 -6.81
N LYS A 92 16.69 -9.34 -7.25
CA LYS A 92 16.74 -10.51 -6.36
C LYS A 92 17.83 -10.31 -5.29
N PRO A 93 17.57 -10.71 -4.03
CA PRO A 93 18.58 -10.69 -2.98
C PRO A 93 19.81 -11.50 -3.39
N TYR A 94 21.00 -11.00 -3.06
CA TYR A 94 22.24 -11.74 -3.27
C TYR A 94 22.23 -13.03 -2.43
N LYS A 95 22.52 -14.17 -3.05
CA LYS A 95 22.58 -15.47 -2.39
C LYS A 95 24.03 -15.85 -2.14
N LEU A 96 24.36 -16.10 -0.88
CA LEU A 96 25.69 -16.54 -0.48
C LEU A 96 25.99 -17.94 -1.04
N GLU A 97 27.18 -18.12 -1.59
CA GLU A 97 27.61 -19.42 -2.13
C GLU A 97 28.32 -20.24 -1.05
N LYS A 98 27.83 -21.46 -0.78
CA LYS A 98 28.48 -22.38 0.15
C LYS A 98 29.83 -22.85 -0.41
N GLY A 99 30.85 -22.90 0.44
CA GLY A 99 32.19 -23.37 0.06
C GLY A 99 33.08 -22.32 -0.63
N LYS A 100 32.60 -21.10 -0.81
CA LYS A 100 33.41 -19.95 -1.25
C LYS A 100 33.53 -18.90 -0.15
N CYS A 101 34.60 -18.10 -0.20
CA CYS A 101 34.72 -16.93 0.66
C CYS A 101 33.77 -15.84 0.14
N ASN A 102 32.75 -15.49 0.93
CA ASN A 102 31.80 -14.43 0.61
C ASN A 102 32.21 -13.17 1.40
N ILE A 103 32.73 -12.15 0.72
CA ILE A 103 33.13 -10.87 1.36
C ILE A 103 31.94 -9.91 1.32
N ILE A 104 31.48 -9.46 2.48
CA ILE A 104 30.34 -8.53 2.63
C ILE A 104 30.85 -7.21 3.23
N MET A 105 30.72 -6.12 2.47
CA MET A 105 31.03 -4.77 2.95
C MET A 105 29.76 -4.09 3.45
N PHE A 106 29.72 -3.74 4.73
CA PHE A 106 28.63 -2.95 5.30
C PHE A 106 28.90 -1.47 5.08
N VAL A 107 27.91 -0.78 4.51
CA VAL A 107 27.91 0.67 4.34
C VAL A 107 26.62 1.23 4.93
N GLY A 108 26.67 2.43 5.48
CA GLY A 108 25.52 3.09 6.09
C GLY A 108 25.75 4.59 6.20
N LEU A 109 24.68 5.35 6.35
CA LEU A 109 24.73 6.74 6.79
C LEU A 109 24.80 6.76 8.33
N GLN A 110 25.40 7.81 8.90
CA GLN A 110 25.56 7.99 10.34
C GLN A 110 24.21 8.29 11.02
#